data_AF-A0A952ST51-F1
#
_entry.id   AF-A0A952ST51-F1
#
_cell.length_a   1.000
_cell.length_b   1.000
_cell.length_c   1.000
_cell.angle_alpha   90.00
_cell.angle_beta   90.00
_cell.angle_gamma   90.00
#
_symmetry.space_group_name_H-M   'P 1'
#
loop_
_entity.id
_entity.type
_entity.pdbx_description
1 polymer ?
#
loop_
_entity_poly.entity_id
_entity_poly.type
_entity_poly.pdbx_seq_one_letter_code
_entity_poly.pdbx_strand_id
1 'polypeptide(L)'
;MKEHSGSKIAHSVAGGQTQVDTMALQELSLRRELFWQNVMREILNSLAAAAAHATGRLSPTPAGAAMSATPLEEMFDGRMAVVTRLGQRIPIADVFPVFACSVPTTSIDHSIAADVQCSVFQIRTPGGEVYTLPIHEIVAFHTLSEELLRQMEAAAASSGEENGSGQGLPFGFGAFTSLADSERLNRNSANGEESESDLEQN
;
A
#
# COMPACT_ATOMS: atom_id res chain seq x y z
N MET A 1 3.30 2.75 78.90
CA MET A 1 4.65 2.42 78.43
C MET A 1 4.64 1.02 77.83
N LYS A 2 5.33 0.83 76.69
CA LYS A 2 5.38 -0.33 75.76
C LYS A 2 4.24 -0.33 74.72
N GLU A 3 4.40 0.33 73.57
CA GLU A 3 5.28 0.08 72.40
C GLU A 3 4.91 -1.14 71.54
N HIS A 4 4.59 -0.80 70.28
CA HIS A 4 4.89 -1.48 69.01
C HIS A 4 4.55 -2.96 68.82
N SER A 5 3.65 -3.23 67.87
CA SER A 5 4.04 -3.97 66.65
C SER A 5 2.92 -3.90 65.60
N GLY A 6 3.05 -2.97 64.67
CA GLY A 6 2.28 -2.97 63.42
C GLY A 6 2.96 -3.89 62.42
N SER A 7 2.30 -4.97 62.03
CA SER A 7 2.73 -5.81 60.91
C SER A 7 2.03 -5.35 59.63
N LYS A 8 2.73 -4.53 58.84
CA LYS A 8 2.39 -4.26 57.44
C LYS A 8 2.85 -5.45 56.61
N ILE A 9 1.90 -6.26 56.13
CA ILE A 9 2.16 -7.18 55.02
C ILE A 9 1.86 -6.42 53.72
N ALA A 10 2.90 -5.85 53.13
CA ALA A 10 2.91 -5.45 51.73
C ALA A 10 3.68 -6.53 50.97
N HIS A 11 2.98 -7.42 50.27
CA HIS A 11 3.61 -8.32 49.31
C HIS A 11 3.21 -7.92 47.89
N SER A 12 4.24 -7.46 47.19
CA SER A 12 4.35 -7.17 45.77
C SER A 12 3.80 -8.30 44.88
N VAL A 13 2.70 -8.03 44.19
CA VAL A 13 2.13 -8.87 43.10
C VAL A 13 1.87 -7.98 41.89
N ALA A 14 2.91 -7.41 41.29
CA ALA A 14 2.77 -6.56 40.08
C ALA A 14 3.80 -6.81 38.98
N GLY A 15 4.83 -7.65 39.21
CA GLY A 15 5.92 -7.85 38.24
C GLY A 15 5.74 -9.00 37.24
N GLY A 16 4.81 -9.94 37.47
CA GLY A 16 4.69 -11.18 36.69
C GLY A 16 3.72 -11.12 35.51
N GLN A 17 2.66 -10.30 35.58
CA GLN A 17 1.63 -10.23 34.54
C GLN A 17 2.13 -9.53 33.27
N THR A 18 2.92 -8.46 33.42
CA THR A 18 3.36 -7.64 32.30
C THR A 18 4.27 -8.39 31.30
N GLN A 19 5.07 -9.35 31.78
CA GLN A 19 5.97 -10.13 30.92
C GLN A 19 5.22 -11.21 30.12
N VAL A 20 4.25 -11.87 30.74
CA VAL A 20 3.39 -12.88 30.08
C VAL A 20 2.51 -12.21 29.03
N ASP A 21 1.97 -11.02 29.33
CA ASP A 21 1.15 -10.24 28.40
C ASP A 21 1.97 -9.76 27.19
N THR A 22 3.24 -9.37 27.40
CA THR A 22 4.13 -8.93 26.31
C THR A 22 4.43 -10.08 25.33
N MET A 23 4.71 -11.28 25.84
CA MET A 23 4.95 -12.45 24.99
C MET A 23 3.71 -12.84 24.19
N ALA A 24 2.53 -12.79 24.81
CA ALA A 24 1.26 -13.08 24.14
C ALA A 24 0.96 -12.08 23.02
N LEU A 25 1.24 -10.78 23.22
CA LEU A 25 1.07 -9.74 22.20
C LEU A 25 2.04 -9.91 21.03
N GLN A 26 3.29 -10.31 21.29
CA GLN A 26 4.27 -10.61 20.25
C GLN A 26 3.83 -11.81 19.40
N GLU A 27 3.38 -12.88 20.04
CA GLU A 27 2.88 -14.08 19.36
C GLU A 27 1.66 -13.75 18.49
N LEU A 28 0.70 -12.98 19.01
CA LEU A 28 -0.47 -12.55 18.25
C LEU A 28 -0.08 -11.70 17.05
N SER A 29 0.88 -10.79 17.21
CA SER A 29 1.38 -9.94 16.13
C SER A 29 2.04 -10.77 15.03
N LEU A 30 2.87 -11.75 15.40
CA LEU A 30 3.51 -12.68 14.46
C LEU A 30 2.47 -13.51 13.70
N ARG A 31 1.46 -14.04 14.39
CA ARG A 31 0.38 -14.82 13.75
C ARG A 31 -0.42 -13.96 12.77
N ARG A 32 -0.70 -12.69 13.12
CA ARG A 32 -1.43 -11.77 12.24
C ARG A 32 -0.62 -11.43 10.99
N GLU A 33 0.68 -11.23 11.14
CA GLU A 33 1.59 -10.97 10.03
C GLU A 33 1.67 -12.19 9.09
N LEU A 34 1.87 -13.40 9.62
CA LEU A 34 1.90 -14.62 8.81
C LEU A 34 0.56 -14.88 8.11
N PHE A 35 -0.56 -14.67 8.81
CA PHE A 35 -1.89 -14.74 8.21
C PHE A 35 -2.02 -13.76 7.04
N TRP A 36 -1.62 -12.51 7.24
CA TRP A 36 -1.70 -11.49 6.21
C TRP A 36 -0.81 -11.81 5.00
N GLN A 37 0.43 -12.25 5.24
CA GLN A 37 1.32 -12.73 4.17
C GLN A 37 0.69 -13.89 3.39
N ASN A 38 0.04 -14.85 4.06
CA ASN A 38 -0.67 -15.93 3.38
C ASN A 38 -1.83 -15.41 2.52
N VAL A 39 -2.61 -14.44 3.00
CA VAL A 39 -3.67 -13.78 2.21
C VAL A 39 -3.10 -13.10 0.98
N MET A 40 -2.03 -12.31 1.14
CA MET A 40 -1.37 -11.64 0.01
C MET A 40 -0.85 -12.65 -1.02
N ARG A 41 -0.34 -13.80 -0.58
CA ARG A 41 0.20 -14.85 -1.45
C ARG A 41 -0.91 -15.43 -2.30
N GLU A 42 -2.03 -15.73 -1.67
CA GLU A 42 -3.19 -16.32 -2.34
C GLU A 42 -3.78 -15.36 -3.38
N ILE A 43 -3.87 -14.07 -3.06
CA ILE A 43 -4.31 -13.04 -4.01
C ILE A 43 -3.34 -12.97 -5.20
N LEU A 44 -2.03 -12.87 -4.95
CA LEU A 44 -1.04 -12.78 -6.04
C LEU A 44 -1.00 -14.05 -6.90
N ASN A 45 -1.13 -15.23 -6.31
CA ASN A 45 -1.25 -16.49 -7.06
C ASN A 45 -2.53 -16.51 -7.90
N SER A 46 -3.66 -16.05 -7.35
CA SER A 46 -4.92 -15.95 -8.08
C SER A 46 -4.80 -14.96 -9.25
N LEU A 47 -4.13 -13.83 -9.05
CA LEU A 47 -3.85 -12.85 -10.10
C LEU A 47 -2.91 -13.40 -11.17
N ALA A 48 -1.87 -14.12 -10.79
CA ALA A 48 -0.97 -14.79 -11.73
C ALA A 48 -1.70 -15.86 -12.56
N ALA A 49 -2.57 -16.65 -11.94
CA ALA A 49 -3.42 -17.61 -12.64
C ALA A 49 -4.38 -16.90 -13.60
N ALA A 50 -5.05 -15.83 -13.16
CA ALA A 50 -5.92 -15.01 -13.99
C ALA A 50 -5.17 -14.41 -15.20
N ALA A 51 -3.98 -13.86 -14.98
CA ALA A 51 -3.14 -13.31 -16.04
C ALA A 51 -2.70 -14.38 -17.04
N ALA A 52 -2.34 -15.58 -16.57
CA ALA A 52 -2.01 -16.71 -17.42
C ALA A 52 -3.19 -17.19 -18.29
N HIS A 53 -4.42 -17.09 -17.76
CA HIS A 53 -5.65 -17.42 -18.50
C HIS A 53 -6.10 -16.32 -19.47
N ALA A 54 -5.69 -15.07 -19.25
CA ALA A 54 -5.89 -13.96 -20.17
C ALA A 54 -4.90 -14.08 -21.36
N THR A 55 -5.07 -15.14 -22.16
CA THR A 55 -4.28 -15.44 -23.36
C THR A 55 -4.41 -14.31 -24.38
N GLY A 56 -3.50 -13.32 -24.36
CA GLY A 56 -3.42 -12.28 -25.40
C GLY A 56 -2.72 -10.97 -25.04
N ARG A 57 -2.48 -10.65 -23.76
CA ARG A 57 -2.05 -9.29 -23.34
C ARG A 57 -0.54 -9.06 -23.20
N LEU A 58 0.28 -9.67 -24.06
CA LEU A 58 1.71 -9.31 -24.17
C LEU A 58 1.97 -8.06 -25.03
N SER A 59 0.95 -7.24 -25.34
CA SER A 59 1.15 -5.99 -26.07
C SER A 59 1.29 -4.82 -25.08
N PRO A 60 2.51 -4.32 -24.80
CA PRO A 60 2.74 -3.14 -23.96
C PRO A 60 2.33 -1.82 -24.67
N THR A 61 1.40 -1.88 -25.62
CA THR A 61 0.96 -0.71 -26.38
C THR A 61 -0.32 -0.14 -25.78
N PRO A 62 -0.49 1.19 -25.77
CA PRO A 62 -1.74 1.85 -25.34
C PRO A 62 -2.98 1.35 -26.10
N ALA A 63 -2.81 0.80 -27.31
CA ALA A 63 -3.89 0.19 -28.09
C ALA A 63 -4.35 -1.19 -27.54
N GLY A 64 -3.51 -1.87 -26.76
CA GLY A 64 -3.87 -3.10 -26.03
C GLY A 64 -4.69 -2.83 -24.77
N ALA A 65 -4.77 -1.57 -24.33
CA ALA A 65 -5.68 -1.10 -23.27
C ALA A 65 -7.07 -0.72 -23.81
N ALA A 66 -7.45 -1.19 -25.00
CA ALA A 66 -8.83 -1.09 -25.46
C ALA A 66 -9.78 -1.73 -24.43
N MET A 67 -10.94 -1.11 -24.23
CA MET A 67 -11.95 -1.45 -23.22
C MET A 67 -12.02 -2.96 -23.04
N SER A 68 -11.61 -3.39 -21.85
CA SER A 68 -11.59 -4.80 -21.53
C SER A 68 -12.98 -5.41 -21.75
N ALA A 69 -13.04 -6.53 -22.44
CA ALA A 69 -14.32 -7.19 -22.69
C ALA A 69 -14.87 -7.87 -21.43
N THR A 70 -14.08 -7.96 -20.35
CA THR A 70 -14.48 -8.63 -19.11
C THR A 70 -13.95 -7.90 -17.87
N PRO A 71 -14.67 -7.91 -16.74
CA PRO A 71 -14.20 -7.28 -15.50
C PRO A 71 -12.81 -7.73 -15.02
N LEU A 72 -12.36 -8.91 -15.46
CA LEU A 72 -11.06 -9.46 -15.10
C LEU A 72 -9.91 -8.70 -15.77
N GLU A 73 -10.03 -8.31 -17.03
CA GLU A 73 -8.93 -7.60 -17.70
C GLU A 73 -8.88 -6.10 -17.36
N GLU A 74 -9.97 -5.53 -16.81
CA GLU A 74 -9.95 -4.21 -16.15
C GLU A 74 -9.05 -4.21 -14.90
N MET A 75 -8.78 -5.36 -14.29
CA MET A 75 -7.87 -5.43 -13.14
C MET A 75 -6.40 -5.22 -13.53
N PHE A 76 -6.05 -5.41 -14.81
CA PHE A 76 -4.67 -5.41 -15.33
C PHE A 76 -4.35 -4.17 -16.20
N ASP A 77 -5.18 -3.13 -16.15
CA ASP A 77 -4.94 -1.87 -16.87
C ASP A 77 -4.22 -0.81 -16.01
N GLY A 78 -3.87 -1.16 -14.76
CA GLY A 78 -3.25 -0.26 -13.78
C GLY A 78 -4.23 0.34 -12.74
N ARG A 79 -5.53 0.10 -12.86
CA ARG A 79 -6.52 0.46 -11.82
C ARG A 79 -6.26 -0.29 -10.52
N MET A 80 -5.84 -1.55 -10.60
CA MET A 80 -5.35 -2.30 -9.45
C MET A 80 -3.85 -2.06 -9.25
N ALA A 81 -3.43 -1.95 -7.99
CA ALA A 81 -2.04 -1.79 -7.62
C ALA A 81 -1.74 -2.53 -6.32
N VAL A 82 -0.47 -2.91 -6.15
CA VAL A 82 0.05 -3.24 -4.83
C VAL A 82 0.57 -1.98 -4.13
N VAL A 83 0.51 -1.98 -2.81
CA VAL A 83 1.14 -0.96 -1.97
C VAL A 83 2.29 -1.61 -1.20
N THR A 84 3.49 -1.06 -1.35
CA THR A 84 4.67 -1.54 -0.62
C THR A 84 4.71 -0.99 0.80
N ARG A 85 5.55 -1.59 1.65
CA ARG A 85 5.79 -1.14 3.02
C ARG A 85 6.29 0.31 3.11
N LEU A 86 6.93 0.81 2.06
CA LEU A 86 7.36 2.21 1.93
C LEU A 86 6.23 3.14 1.44
N GLY A 87 5.02 2.62 1.25
CA GLY A 87 3.87 3.37 0.76
C GLY A 87 3.85 3.56 -0.76
N GLN A 88 4.75 2.92 -1.51
CA GLN A 88 4.78 3.03 -2.97
C GLN A 88 3.61 2.25 -3.58
N ARG A 89 2.82 2.91 -4.44
CA ARG A 89 1.76 2.27 -5.23
C ARG A 89 2.35 1.79 -6.56
N ILE A 90 2.36 0.48 -6.78
CA ILE A 90 2.84 -0.14 -8.03
C ILE A 90 1.63 -0.69 -8.80
N PRO A 91 1.23 -0.06 -9.92
CA PRO A 91 0.11 -0.53 -10.72
C PRO A 91 0.41 -1.90 -11.33
N ILE A 92 -0.60 -2.76 -11.38
CA ILE A 92 -0.49 -4.12 -11.86
C ILE A 92 -0.99 -4.19 -13.30
N ALA A 93 -0.09 -4.54 -14.21
CA ALA A 93 -0.44 -5.05 -15.54
C ALA A 93 -0.25 -6.56 -15.64
N ASP A 94 0.67 -7.12 -14.86
CA ASP A 94 0.92 -8.56 -14.84
C ASP A 94 1.60 -8.98 -13.52
N VAL A 95 1.44 -10.25 -13.14
CA VAL A 95 2.03 -10.83 -11.92
C VAL A 95 2.59 -12.23 -12.23
N PHE A 96 3.86 -12.43 -11.93
CA PHE A 96 4.53 -13.72 -12.07
C PHE A 96 5.13 -14.18 -10.75
N PRO A 97 4.82 -15.39 -10.26
CA PRO A 97 5.56 -15.95 -9.14
C PRO A 97 7.00 -16.24 -9.57
N VAL A 98 7.98 -15.75 -8.80
CA VAL A 98 9.39 -16.08 -9.00
C VAL A 98 9.65 -17.37 -8.21
N PHE A 99 9.65 -18.51 -8.91
CA PHE A 99 9.81 -19.82 -8.27
C PHE A 99 11.16 -19.94 -7.56
N ALA A 100 11.11 -20.33 -6.27
CA ALA A 100 12.22 -20.99 -5.61
C ALA A 100 12.09 -22.50 -5.89
N CYS A 101 13.08 -23.08 -6.55
CA CYS A 101 13.11 -24.52 -6.82
C CYS A 101 13.06 -25.30 -5.51
N SER A 102 12.17 -26.30 -5.43
CA SER A 102 12.20 -27.30 -4.38
C SER A 102 13.24 -28.37 -4.72
N VAL A 103 14.11 -28.71 -3.78
CA VAL A 103 14.99 -29.89 -3.89
C VAL A 103 14.28 -31.04 -3.18
N PRO A 104 13.81 -32.09 -3.89
CA PRO A 104 12.94 -33.09 -3.31
C PRO A 104 13.77 -34.22 -2.72
N THR A 105 14.39 -34.00 -1.55
CA THR A 105 15.15 -35.06 -0.86
C THR A 105 14.35 -35.73 0.25
N THR A 106 13.46 -35.00 0.94
CA THR A 106 12.63 -35.55 2.03
C THR A 106 11.22 -34.92 2.08
N SER A 107 10.30 -35.51 2.84
CA SER A 107 8.96 -34.95 3.07
C SER A 107 8.98 -33.63 3.84
N ILE A 108 9.96 -33.43 4.72
CA ILE A 108 10.18 -32.16 5.43
C ILE A 108 10.65 -31.08 4.45
N ASP A 109 11.56 -31.44 3.53
CA ASP A 109 12.01 -30.51 2.47
C ASP A 109 10.86 -30.09 1.56
N HIS A 110 9.91 -30.99 1.29
CA HIS A 110 8.69 -30.66 0.57
C HIS A 110 7.82 -29.65 1.30
N SER A 111 7.65 -29.81 2.62
CA SER A 111 6.87 -28.86 3.44
C SER A 111 7.54 -27.49 3.45
N ILE A 112 8.85 -27.44 3.72
CA ILE A 112 9.60 -26.17 3.78
C ILE A 112 9.64 -25.51 2.41
N ALA A 113 9.81 -26.27 1.33
CA ALA A 113 9.82 -25.71 -0.01
C ALA A 113 8.44 -25.21 -0.44
N ALA A 114 7.34 -25.86 0.00
CA ALA A 114 6.00 -25.33 -0.19
C ALA A 114 5.80 -24.00 0.56
N ASP A 115 6.39 -23.85 1.75
CA ASP A 115 6.32 -22.62 2.55
C ASP A 115 7.11 -21.46 1.93
N VAL A 116 8.22 -21.76 1.24
CA VAL A 116 9.09 -20.75 0.59
C VAL A 116 8.67 -20.47 -0.86
N GLN A 117 7.95 -21.40 -1.50
CA GLN A 117 7.42 -21.22 -2.85
C GLN A 117 6.47 -20.03 -2.92
N CYS A 118 6.56 -19.28 -4.02
CA CYS A 118 5.78 -18.07 -4.24
C CYS A 118 5.91 -17.05 -3.09
N SER A 119 7.10 -16.92 -2.49
CA SER A 119 7.41 -15.84 -1.54
C SER A 119 7.92 -14.56 -2.21
N VAL A 120 8.25 -14.62 -3.50
CA VAL A 120 8.70 -13.49 -4.32
C VAL A 120 7.86 -13.46 -5.59
N PHE A 121 7.40 -12.27 -5.96
CA PHE A 121 6.61 -12.03 -7.16
C PHE A 121 7.24 -10.94 -8.02
N GLN A 122 7.19 -11.12 -9.33
CA GLN A 122 7.49 -10.11 -10.32
C GLN A 122 6.18 -9.44 -10.74
N ILE A 123 6.08 -8.13 -10.55
CA ILE A 123 4.93 -7.31 -10.95
C ILE A 123 5.37 -6.43 -12.10
N ARG A 124 4.62 -6.48 -13.21
CA ARG A 124 4.83 -5.58 -14.35
C ARG A 124 3.84 -4.44 -14.28
N THR A 125 4.29 -3.22 -14.51
CA THR A 125 3.40 -2.05 -14.62
C THR A 125 2.90 -1.90 -16.05
N PRO A 126 1.78 -1.18 -16.28
CA PRO A 126 1.34 -0.84 -17.64
C PRO A 126 2.39 -0.04 -18.43
N GLY A 127 3.26 0.70 -17.73
CA GLY A 127 4.40 1.42 -18.33
C GLY A 127 5.58 0.52 -18.73
N GLY A 128 5.50 -0.79 -18.47
CA GLY A 128 6.54 -1.77 -18.81
C GLY A 128 7.65 -1.90 -17.77
N GLU A 129 7.57 -1.19 -16.64
CA GLU A 129 8.50 -1.35 -15.53
C GLU A 129 8.27 -2.70 -14.85
N VAL A 130 9.33 -3.24 -14.24
CA VAL A 130 9.28 -4.56 -13.62
C VAL A 130 9.81 -4.47 -12.19
N TYR A 131 8.97 -4.83 -11.23
CA TYR A 131 9.30 -4.85 -9.81
C TYR A 131 9.37 -6.30 -9.34
N THR A 132 10.43 -6.68 -8.63
CA THR A 132 10.55 -8.02 -8.03
C THR A 132 10.50 -7.86 -6.53
N LEU A 133 9.38 -8.25 -5.92
CA LEU A 133 9.06 -7.95 -4.53
C LEU A 133 8.88 -9.24 -3.73
N PRO A 134 9.54 -9.37 -2.57
CA PRO A 134 9.17 -10.38 -1.60
C PRO A 134 7.82 -10.03 -0.96
N ILE A 135 7.08 -11.05 -0.57
CA ILE A 135 5.70 -10.88 -0.12
C ILE A 135 5.53 -9.99 1.11
N HIS A 136 6.49 -10.04 2.03
CA HIS A 136 6.48 -9.22 3.25
C HIS A 136 6.63 -7.72 2.95
N GLU A 137 7.13 -7.35 1.76
CA GLU A 137 7.19 -5.96 1.33
C GLU A 137 5.83 -5.45 0.86
N ILE A 138 4.91 -6.34 0.49
CA ILE A 138 3.59 -5.96 -0.02
C ILE A 138 2.60 -5.94 1.15
N VAL A 139 2.06 -4.75 1.46
CA VAL A 139 1.21 -4.56 2.64
C VAL A 139 -0.26 -4.46 2.32
N ALA A 140 -0.62 -4.08 1.10
CA ALA A 140 -2.03 -3.96 0.70
C ALA A 140 -2.20 -4.01 -0.83
N PHE A 141 -3.46 -4.18 -1.24
CA PHE A 141 -3.92 -3.91 -2.60
C PHE A 141 -4.76 -2.65 -2.60
N HIS A 142 -4.67 -1.87 -3.68
CA HIS A 142 -5.44 -0.67 -3.88
C HIS A 142 -6.08 -0.69 -5.26
N THR A 143 -7.38 -0.44 -5.31
CA THR A 143 -8.16 -0.30 -6.54
C THR A 143 -8.55 1.17 -6.72
N LEU A 144 -8.29 1.72 -7.91
CA LEU A 144 -8.78 3.03 -8.30
C LEU A 144 -10.08 2.87 -9.08
N SER A 145 -11.04 3.76 -8.82
CA SER A 145 -12.19 3.91 -9.70
C SER A 145 -11.77 4.60 -10.99
N GLU A 146 -12.51 4.33 -12.07
CA GLU A 146 -12.31 4.99 -13.36
C GLU A 146 -12.41 6.52 -13.26
N GLU A 147 -13.37 7.01 -12.49
CA GLU A 147 -13.54 8.44 -12.25
C GLU A 147 -12.31 9.06 -11.58
N LEU A 148 -11.72 8.38 -10.60
CA LEU A 148 -10.52 8.86 -9.92
C LEU A 148 -9.30 8.84 -10.86
N LEU A 149 -9.18 7.81 -11.71
CA LEU A 149 -8.13 7.74 -12.72
C LEU A 149 -8.23 8.94 -13.68
N ARG A 150 -9.43 9.23 -14.17
CA ARG A 150 -9.72 10.35 -15.07
C ARG A 150 -9.43 11.71 -14.41
N GLN A 151 -9.76 11.85 -13.13
CA GLN A 151 -9.42 13.06 -12.36
C GLN A 151 -7.90 13.22 -12.19
N MET A 152 -7.17 12.14 -11.93
CA MET A 152 -5.71 12.17 -11.83
C MET A 152 -5.05 12.52 -13.17
N GLU A 153 -5.53 11.96 -14.28
CA GLU A 153 -5.04 12.29 -15.62
C GLU A 153 -5.33 13.75 -15.98
N ALA A 154 -6.52 14.24 -15.69
CA ALA A 154 -6.89 15.64 -15.92
C ALA A 154 -6.03 16.61 -15.09
N ALA A 155 -5.77 16.29 -13.83
CA ALA A 155 -4.90 17.09 -12.96
C ALA A 155 -3.43 17.06 -13.41
N ALA A 156 -2.94 15.91 -13.91
CA ALA A 156 -1.60 15.80 -14.45
C ALA A 156 -1.44 16.59 -15.77
N ALA A 157 -2.45 16.57 -16.64
CA ALA A 157 -2.46 17.33 -17.89
C ALA A 157 -2.49 18.84 -17.64
N SER A 158 -3.34 19.33 -16.72
CA SER A 158 -3.42 20.76 -16.39
C SER A 158 -2.15 21.28 -15.71
N SER A 159 -1.44 20.43 -14.96
CA SER A 159 -0.16 20.81 -14.32
C SER A 159 1.01 20.93 -15.32
N GLY A 160 0.88 20.40 -16.54
CA GLY A 160 1.92 20.43 -17.57
C GLY A 160 1.92 21.66 -18.47
N GLU A 161 0.82 22.42 -18.52
CA GLU A 161 0.65 23.50 -19.51
C GLU A 161 0.95 24.91 -18.97
N GLU A 162 1.04 25.14 -17.65
CA GLU A 162 1.14 26.51 -17.11
C GLU A 162 2.55 27.04 -16.79
N ASN A 163 3.63 26.24 -16.88
CA ASN A 163 4.97 26.74 -16.57
C ASN A 163 6.01 26.47 -17.65
N GLY A 164 5.92 27.25 -18.74
CA GLY A 164 7.01 27.54 -19.67
C GLY A 164 8.15 28.38 -19.07
N SER A 165 8.47 28.20 -17.79
CA SER A 165 9.49 28.97 -17.06
C SER A 165 10.48 28.07 -16.30
N GLY A 166 11.14 27.16 -17.02
CA GLY A 166 12.55 26.81 -16.78
C GLY A 166 13.04 26.27 -15.42
N GLN A 167 12.18 25.98 -14.44
CA GLN A 167 12.58 25.31 -13.19
C GLN A 167 11.73 24.06 -13.00
N GLY A 168 12.19 22.96 -13.59
CA GLY A 168 11.54 21.66 -13.57
C GLY A 168 11.50 21.07 -12.16
N LEU A 169 10.31 21.02 -11.56
CA LEU A 169 10.04 20.11 -10.46
C LEU A 169 9.98 18.68 -11.03
N PRO A 170 10.60 17.69 -10.36
CA PRO A 170 10.55 16.32 -10.83
C PRO A 170 9.12 15.76 -10.85
N PHE A 171 8.89 14.79 -11.72
CA PHE A 171 7.60 14.11 -11.86
C PHE A 171 7.08 13.61 -10.50
N GLY A 172 5.82 13.93 -10.19
CA GLY A 172 5.17 13.60 -8.93
C GLY A 172 5.34 14.62 -7.79
N PHE A 173 6.30 15.55 -7.87
CA PHE A 173 6.52 16.54 -6.81
C PHE A 173 5.44 17.64 -6.81
N GLY A 174 4.99 18.08 -7.99
CA GLY A 174 3.94 19.09 -8.13
C GLY A 174 2.59 18.65 -7.55
N ALA A 175 2.25 17.36 -7.66
CA ALA A 175 1.00 16.83 -7.10
C ALA A 175 0.97 16.88 -5.56
N PHE A 176 2.10 16.61 -4.91
CA PHE A 176 2.22 16.67 -3.46
C PHE A 176 2.23 18.11 -2.92
N THR A 177 2.82 19.06 -3.67
CA THR A 177 2.86 20.47 -3.24
C THR A 177 1.54 21.19 -3.50
N SER A 178 0.81 20.88 -4.57
CA SER A 178 -0.49 21.49 -4.88
C SER A 178 -1.57 21.23 -3.81
N LEU A 179 -1.53 20.06 -3.16
CA LEU A 179 -2.42 19.76 -2.02
C LEU A 179 -2.06 20.58 -0.78
N ALA A 180 -0.76 20.77 -0.50
CA ALA A 180 -0.30 21.59 0.62
C ALA A 180 -0.55 23.10 0.39
N ASP A 181 -0.41 23.56 -0.85
CA ASP A 181 -0.67 24.96 -1.23
C ASP A 181 -2.17 25.28 -1.29
N SER A 182 -3.00 24.34 -1.75
CA SER A 182 -4.46 24.53 -1.71
C SER A 182 -5.01 24.59 -0.28
N GLU A 183 -4.46 23.80 0.66
CA GLU A 183 -4.82 23.93 2.08
C GLU A 183 -4.39 25.27 2.70
N ARG A 184 -3.24 25.82 2.31
CA ARG A 184 -2.78 27.15 2.78
C ARG A 184 -3.65 28.27 2.24
N LEU A 185 -4.01 28.20 0.96
CA LEU A 185 -4.92 29.15 0.31
C LEU A 185 -6.30 29.12 0.98
N ASN A 186 -6.85 27.93 1.22
CA ASN A 186 -8.17 27.79 1.84
C ASN A 186 -8.18 28.29 3.30
N ARG A 187 -7.07 28.12 4.03
CA ARG A 187 -6.90 28.62 5.41
C ARG A 187 -6.74 30.14 5.46
N ASN A 188 -6.12 30.74 4.45
CA ASN A 188 -6.02 32.20 4.33
C ASN A 188 -7.35 32.84 3.91
N SER A 189 -8.14 32.18 3.06
CA SER A 189 -9.49 32.65 2.69
C SER A 189 -10.47 32.60 3.87
N ALA A 190 -10.38 31.56 4.71
CA ALA A 190 -11.26 31.43 5.88
C ALA A 190 -10.99 32.47 6.99
N ASN A 191 -9.80 33.08 7.02
CA ASN A 191 -9.44 34.13 7.99
C ASN A 191 -9.67 35.56 7.46
N GLY A 192 -10.13 35.72 6.22
CA GLY A 192 -10.28 37.03 5.56
C GLY A 192 -11.66 37.67 5.64
N GLU A 193 -12.68 36.99 6.16
CA GLU A 193 -14.09 37.45 6.10
C GLU A 193 -14.59 38.20 7.37
N GLU A 194 -13.75 38.49 8.37
CA GLU A 194 -14.17 39.15 9.63
C GLU A 194 -13.83 40.66 9.74
N SER A 195 -13.59 41.41 8.67
CA SER A 195 -13.18 42.84 8.82
C SER A 195 -13.77 43.84 7.83
N GLU A 196 -14.97 43.62 7.29
CA GLU A 196 -15.61 44.61 6.41
C GLU A 196 -17.12 44.76 6.64
N SER A 197 -17.53 45.00 7.90
CA SER A 197 -18.89 45.48 8.18
C SER A 197 -18.95 46.33 9.46
N ASP A 198 -18.20 47.43 9.54
CA ASP A 198 -18.44 48.48 10.53
C ASP A 198 -17.70 49.75 10.09
N LEU A 199 -18.22 50.49 9.10
CA LEU A 199 -17.86 51.92 8.85
C LEU A 199 -18.73 52.54 7.75
N GLU A 200 -20.06 52.58 7.93
CA GLU A 200 -20.91 53.56 7.25
C GLU A 200 -22.07 54.00 8.16
N GLN A 201 -21.76 54.79 9.19
CA GLN A 201 -22.70 55.79 9.75
C GLN A 201 -21.92 56.99 10.26
N ASN A 202 -21.82 58.03 9.43
CA ASN A 202 -21.92 59.45 9.81
C ASN A 202 -21.98 60.35 8.58
#